data_AF-A0A7Y9N817-F1
#
_entry.id   AF-A0A7Y9N817-F1
#
_cell.length_a   1.000
_cell.length_b   1.000
_cell.length_c   1.000
_cell.angle_alpha   90.00
_cell.angle_beta   90.00
_cell.angle_gamma   90.00
#
_symmetry.space_group_name_H-M   'P 1'
#
loop_
_entity.id
_entity.type
_entity.pdbx_description
1 polymer ?
#
loop_
_entity_poly.entity_id
_entity_poly.type
_entity_poly.pdbx_seq_one_letter_code
_entity_poly.pdbx_strand_id
1 'polypeptide(L)'
;MVGPGSPVAALLHLSHELQIEGYAENLRHIAIDPFAPALRKYLIASMGALPDEHLRVLFLDGAQRLIADEQLQHGSLAQLSIYPRTIFRRALELNAAGLILVHNHPSGDATPSEEDIHATRMLDQIGRGLDVRLVDHIVVTETHAHHIVNGDRGGRRQNPSSLTLRTPAREPLADLHETALANARIAARRRLLRQQLFGAPELFGDPSWEMLIDLFIHQAEGKDLSITALCIPVGLPLSSALRLVQKLCDAGILRRLRDPIDGRRSIIRLEPASWHRLCAYFGAGDV
;
A
#
# COMPACT_ATOMS: atom_id res chain seq x y z
N MET A 1 2.18 -26.92 37.99
CA MET A 1 2.79 -26.73 36.66
C MET A 1 2.37 -27.90 35.80
N VAL A 2 1.38 -27.71 34.95
CA VAL A 2 0.79 -28.78 34.14
C VAL A 2 1.69 -28.94 32.90
N GLY A 3 2.39 -30.08 32.79
CA GLY A 3 3.40 -30.30 31.74
C GLY A 3 2.81 -30.33 30.32
N PRO A 4 3.66 -30.13 29.29
CA PRO A 4 3.24 -30.25 27.89
C PRO A 4 2.69 -31.66 27.63
N GLY A 5 1.41 -31.75 27.24
CA GLY A 5 0.69 -33.01 27.00
C GLY A 5 -0.38 -33.38 28.03
N SER A 6 -0.64 -32.54 29.04
CA SER A 6 -1.74 -32.80 29.97
C SER A 6 -3.11 -32.61 29.33
N PRO A 7 -4.10 -33.50 29.60
CA PRO A 7 -5.49 -33.30 29.21
C PRO A 7 -6.08 -31.97 29.69
N VAL A 8 -5.62 -31.47 30.85
CA VAL A 8 -6.06 -30.17 31.39
C VAL A 8 -5.50 -29.01 30.57
N ALA A 9 -4.24 -29.07 30.14
CA ALA A 9 -3.65 -28.05 29.27
C ALA A 9 -4.35 -28.01 27.90
N ALA A 10 -4.67 -29.19 27.33
CA ALA A 10 -5.41 -29.28 26.08
C ALA A 10 -6.84 -28.68 26.20
N LEU A 11 -7.55 -28.96 27.30
CA LEU A 11 -8.86 -28.37 27.58
C LEU A 11 -8.81 -26.84 27.73
N LEU A 12 -7.77 -26.32 28.40
CA LEU A 12 -7.60 -24.87 28.55
C LEU A 12 -7.31 -24.19 27.20
N HIS A 13 -6.47 -24.79 26.36
CA HIS A 13 -6.21 -24.26 25.01
C HIS A 13 -7.47 -24.24 24.15
N LEU A 14 -8.23 -25.34 24.11
CA LEU A 14 -9.50 -25.41 23.39
C LEU A 14 -10.53 -24.41 23.93
N SER A 15 -10.63 -24.27 25.25
CA SER A 15 -11.51 -23.26 25.86
C SER A 15 -11.12 -21.84 25.45
N HIS A 16 -9.83 -21.56 25.33
CA HIS A 16 -9.32 -20.26 24.91
C HIS A 16 -9.62 -19.98 23.43
N GLU A 17 -9.39 -20.96 22.55
CA GLU A 17 -9.72 -20.85 21.12
C GLU A 17 -11.23 -20.62 20.91
N LEU A 18 -12.08 -21.37 21.62
CA LEU A 18 -13.54 -21.18 21.57
C LEU A 18 -13.99 -19.80 22.06
N GLN A 19 -13.31 -19.25 23.07
CA GLN A 19 -13.59 -17.89 23.54
C GLN A 19 -13.23 -16.84 22.48
N ILE A 20 -12.08 -16.97 21.83
CA ILE A 20 -11.66 -16.07 20.74
C ILE A 20 -12.66 -16.12 19.59
N GLU A 21 -13.08 -17.32 19.16
CA GLU A 21 -14.06 -17.48 18.08
C GLU A 21 -15.41 -16.88 18.46
N GLY A 22 -15.88 -17.10 19.70
CA GLY A 22 -17.11 -16.50 20.20
C GLY A 22 -17.06 -14.97 20.24
N TYR A 23 -15.92 -14.38 20.58
CA TYR A 23 -15.74 -12.94 20.49
C TYR A 23 -15.71 -12.45 19.03
N ALA A 24 -15.02 -13.15 18.13
CA ALA A 24 -14.95 -12.79 16.72
C ALA A 24 -16.34 -12.78 16.05
N GLU A 25 -17.17 -13.79 16.31
CA GLU A 25 -18.55 -13.87 15.81
C GLU A 25 -19.40 -12.67 16.24
N ASN A 26 -19.26 -12.22 17.49
CA ASN A 26 -19.98 -11.04 17.98
C ASN A 26 -19.59 -9.74 17.26
N LEU A 27 -18.41 -9.68 16.66
CA LEU A 27 -17.92 -8.50 15.93
C LEU A 27 -18.36 -8.48 14.46
N ARG A 28 -18.64 -9.64 13.83
CA ARG A 28 -18.96 -9.75 12.40
C ARG A 28 -20.24 -9.04 11.96
N HIS A 29 -21.18 -8.82 12.88
CA HIS A 29 -22.51 -8.31 12.55
C HIS A 29 -22.79 -6.89 13.05
N ILE A 30 -21.80 -6.25 13.68
CA ILE A 30 -21.96 -4.91 14.26
C ILE A 30 -21.02 -3.91 13.57
N ALA A 31 -21.37 -2.63 13.68
CA ALA A 31 -20.41 -1.57 13.37
C ALA A 31 -19.31 -1.58 14.45
N ILE A 32 -18.06 -1.56 14.02
CA ILE A 32 -16.89 -1.58 14.89
C ILE A 32 -16.61 -0.15 15.38
N ASP A 33 -16.75 0.03 16.69
CA ASP A 33 -16.18 1.17 17.42
C ASP A 33 -14.83 0.73 18.02
N PRO A 34 -13.70 1.38 17.65
CA PRO A 34 -12.38 1.09 18.20
C PRO A 34 -12.33 1.09 19.72
N PHE A 35 -13.16 1.90 20.38
CA PHE A 35 -13.18 2.06 21.84
C PHE A 35 -14.16 1.09 22.53
N ALA A 36 -14.87 0.25 21.77
CA ALA A 36 -15.84 -0.68 22.33
C ALA A 36 -15.14 -1.72 23.24
N PRO A 37 -15.67 -1.98 24.45
CA PRO A 37 -15.14 -3.01 25.33
C PRO A 37 -15.12 -4.42 24.70
N ALA A 38 -16.06 -4.71 23.80
CA ALA A 38 -16.13 -5.98 23.09
C ALA A 38 -14.91 -6.20 22.18
N LEU A 39 -14.54 -5.18 21.39
CA LEU A 39 -13.35 -5.22 20.54
C LEU A 39 -12.09 -5.35 21.38
N ARG A 40 -11.97 -4.56 22.46
CA ARG A 40 -10.83 -4.65 23.38
C ARG A 40 -10.64 -6.06 23.94
N LYS A 41 -11.71 -6.70 24.43
CA LYS A 41 -11.66 -8.06 24.96
C LYS A 41 -11.20 -9.06 23.91
N TYR A 42 -11.71 -8.93 22.68
CA TYR A 42 -11.29 -9.76 21.56
C TYR A 42 -9.79 -9.62 21.24
N LEU A 43 -9.30 -8.38 21.14
CA LEU A 43 -7.91 -8.13 20.77
C LEU A 43 -6.93 -8.58 21.87
N ILE A 44 -7.25 -8.33 23.14
CA ILE A 44 -6.44 -8.81 24.27
C ILE A 44 -6.41 -10.34 24.31
N ALA A 45 -7.57 -11.00 24.17
CA ALA A 45 -7.63 -12.46 24.17
C ALA A 45 -6.89 -13.09 22.98
N SER A 46 -6.98 -12.49 21.80
CA SER A 46 -6.40 -13.05 20.57
C SER A 46 -4.91 -12.71 20.36
N MET A 47 -4.40 -11.63 20.96
CA MET A 47 -3.04 -11.14 20.69
C MET A 47 -2.21 -10.83 21.94
N GLY A 48 -2.84 -10.56 23.09
CA GLY A 48 -2.15 -10.00 24.26
C GLY A 48 -1.07 -10.89 24.86
N ALA A 49 -1.25 -12.21 24.79
CA ALA A 49 -0.32 -13.21 25.33
C ALA A 49 0.61 -13.82 24.26
N LEU A 50 0.66 -13.25 23.04
CA LEU A 50 1.57 -13.73 22.01
C LEU A 50 3.03 -13.43 22.39
N PRO A 51 3.95 -14.40 22.25
CA PRO A 51 5.33 -14.27 22.72
C PRO A 51 6.18 -13.34 21.85
N ASP A 52 5.80 -13.15 20.59
CA ASP A 52 6.45 -12.29 19.62
C ASP A 52 5.53 -11.11 19.26
N GLU A 53 6.07 -10.06 18.65
CA GLU A 53 5.24 -8.98 18.09
C GLU A 53 4.54 -9.45 16.80
N HIS A 54 3.23 -9.24 16.72
CA HIS A 54 2.43 -9.53 15.54
C HIS A 54 1.61 -8.32 15.13
N LEU A 55 1.48 -8.11 13.81
CA LEU A 55 0.53 -7.16 13.24
C LEU A 55 -0.75 -7.88 12.83
N ARG A 56 -1.89 -7.28 13.18
CA ARG A 56 -3.22 -7.62 12.70
C ARG A 56 -3.86 -6.38 12.08
N VAL A 57 -4.64 -6.59 11.02
CA VAL A 57 -5.37 -5.53 10.33
C VAL A 57 -6.83 -5.93 10.23
N LEU A 58 -7.70 -5.06 10.74
CA LEU A 58 -9.15 -5.17 10.58
C LEU A 58 -9.56 -4.29 9.39
N PHE A 59 -10.11 -4.90 8.36
CA PHE A 59 -10.62 -4.21 7.18
C PHE A 59 -12.10 -3.91 7.35
N LEU A 60 -12.50 -2.66 7.16
CA LEU A 60 -13.85 -2.17 7.43
C LEU A 60 -14.52 -1.65 6.16
N ASP A 61 -15.84 -1.85 6.05
CA ASP A 61 -16.65 -1.25 4.99
C ASP A 61 -17.02 0.22 5.29
N GLY A 62 -17.76 0.85 4.38
CA GLY A 62 -18.21 2.25 4.54
C GLY A 62 -19.21 2.47 5.69
N ALA A 63 -19.76 1.40 6.26
CA ALA A 63 -20.61 1.40 7.45
C ALA A 63 -19.83 1.00 8.73
N GLN A 64 -18.49 0.94 8.65
CA GLN A 64 -17.57 0.50 9.71
C GLN A 64 -17.80 -0.94 10.18
N ARG A 65 -18.35 -1.82 9.33
CA ARG A 65 -18.49 -3.24 9.65
C ARG A 65 -17.26 -4.01 9.21
N LEU A 66 -16.92 -5.06 9.96
CA LEU A 66 -15.77 -5.91 9.67
C LEU A 66 -15.97 -6.70 8.37
N ILE A 67 -15.11 -6.46 7.37
CA ILE A 67 -15.03 -7.24 6.13
C ILE A 67 -14.12 -8.44 6.35
N ALA A 68 -12.93 -8.18 6.89
CA ALA A 68 -11.91 -9.19 7.12
C ALA A 68 -11.05 -8.83 8.34
N ASP A 69 -10.58 -9.86 9.02
CA ASP A 69 -9.64 -9.78 10.12
C ASP A 69 -8.43 -10.66 9.78
N GLU A 70 -7.29 -10.02 9.53
CA GLU A 70 -6.10 -10.71 9.03
C GLU A 70 -4.87 -10.39 9.88
N GLN A 71 -4.21 -11.43 10.35
CA GLN A 71 -2.88 -11.32 10.96
C GLN A 71 -1.83 -11.33 9.86
N LEU A 72 -1.18 -10.19 9.64
CA LEU A 72 -0.15 -10.02 8.61
C LEU A 72 1.21 -10.32 9.23
N GLN A 73 1.72 -11.53 9.00
CA GLN A 73 3.01 -11.96 9.54
C GLN A 73 4.07 -12.05 8.44
N HIS A 74 5.20 -11.35 8.56
CA HIS A 74 6.40 -11.56 7.75
C HIS A 74 7.66 -11.14 8.52
N GLY A 75 8.54 -12.09 8.89
CA GLY A 75 9.92 -11.84 9.36
C GLY A 75 10.22 -12.27 10.82
N SER A 76 11.49 -12.57 11.13
CA SER A 76 11.93 -13.09 12.44
C SER A 76 12.40 -12.01 13.44
N LEU A 77 11.99 -12.18 14.70
CA LEU A 77 12.69 -11.92 15.98
C LEU A 77 13.35 -10.57 16.31
N ALA A 78 13.30 -9.52 15.49
CA ALA A 78 13.95 -8.25 15.89
C ALA A 78 13.10 -6.98 15.80
N GLN A 79 12.11 -6.89 14.92
CA GLN A 79 11.23 -5.71 14.83
C GLN A 79 10.04 -6.00 13.91
N LEU A 80 8.83 -5.59 14.31
CA LEU A 80 7.66 -5.66 13.44
C LEU A 80 7.81 -4.72 12.23
N SER A 81 8.08 -5.29 11.05
CA SER A 81 8.17 -4.51 9.81
C SER A 81 6.78 -4.31 9.19
N ILE A 82 6.27 -3.08 9.21
CA ILE A 82 5.01 -2.74 8.56
C ILE A 82 5.26 -2.45 7.07
N TYR A 83 4.52 -3.12 6.18
CA TYR A 83 4.64 -2.94 4.72
C TYR A 83 3.38 -2.27 4.13
N PRO A 84 3.35 -0.94 3.95
CA PRO A 84 2.19 -0.21 3.45
C PRO A 84 1.60 -0.79 2.16
N ARG A 85 2.46 -1.15 1.20
CA ARG A 85 2.05 -1.75 -0.08
C ARG A 85 1.17 -3.00 0.10
N THR A 86 1.47 -3.81 1.10
CA THR A 86 0.76 -5.09 1.33
C THR A 86 -0.60 -4.80 1.95
N ILE A 87 -0.64 -3.93 2.95
CA ILE A 87 -1.86 -3.51 3.65
C ILE A 87 -2.84 -2.85 2.67
N PHE A 88 -2.37 -1.86 1.90
CA PHE A 88 -3.24 -1.12 1.00
C PHE A 88 -3.64 -1.91 -0.24
N ARG A 89 -2.78 -2.77 -0.78
CA ARG A 89 -3.20 -3.72 -1.83
C ARG A 89 -4.37 -4.58 -1.33
N ARG A 90 -4.26 -5.12 -0.11
CA ARG A 90 -5.31 -5.95 0.49
C ARG A 90 -6.59 -5.16 0.76
N ALA A 91 -6.46 -3.93 1.26
CA ALA A 91 -7.59 -3.03 1.48
C ALA A 91 -8.37 -2.79 0.17
N LEU A 92 -7.66 -2.53 -0.93
CA LEU A 92 -8.25 -2.31 -2.24
C LEU A 92 -8.90 -3.58 -2.80
N GLU A 93 -8.26 -4.75 -2.67
CA GLU A 93 -8.86 -6.05 -3.05
C GLU A 93 -10.19 -6.31 -2.34
N LEU A 94 -10.29 -5.92 -1.07
CA LEU A 94 -11.48 -6.09 -0.24
C LEU A 94 -12.51 -4.95 -0.40
N ASN A 95 -12.21 -3.91 -1.18
CA ASN A 95 -12.98 -2.66 -1.23
C ASN A 95 -13.22 -2.05 0.16
N ALA A 96 -12.22 -2.12 1.03
CA ALA A 96 -12.30 -1.58 2.39
C ALA A 96 -12.32 -0.04 2.36
N ALA A 97 -13.23 0.55 3.12
CA ALA A 97 -13.30 2.00 3.33
C ALA A 97 -12.48 2.43 4.57
N GLY A 98 -12.11 1.48 5.44
CA GLY A 98 -11.31 1.77 6.62
C GLY A 98 -10.47 0.60 7.11
N LEU A 99 -9.50 0.92 7.97
CA LEU A 99 -8.53 0.01 8.55
C LEU A 99 -8.43 0.28 10.05
N ILE A 100 -8.32 -0.77 10.88
CA ILE A 100 -7.77 -0.66 12.22
C ILE A 100 -6.49 -1.50 12.25
N LEU A 101 -5.38 -0.87 12.58
CA LEU A 101 -4.12 -1.58 12.82
C LEU A 101 -4.08 -2.03 14.28
N VAL A 102 -3.59 -3.24 14.52
CA VAL A 102 -3.39 -3.75 15.87
C VAL A 102 -2.05 -4.46 15.94
N HIS A 103 -1.23 -4.16 16.94
CA HIS A 103 -0.07 -4.98 17.24
C HIS A 103 0.07 -5.23 18.74
N ASN A 104 0.71 -6.33 19.12
CA ASN A 104 0.96 -6.64 20.52
C ASN A 104 2.39 -6.27 20.94
N HIS A 105 2.55 -5.87 22.20
CA HIS A 105 3.85 -5.72 22.86
C HIS A 105 4.05 -6.85 23.88
N PRO A 106 4.94 -7.83 23.62
CA PRO A 106 5.27 -8.89 24.57
C PRO A 106 5.90 -8.38 25.87
N SER A 107 6.43 -7.15 25.89
CA SER A 107 7.00 -6.49 27.06
C SER A 107 5.98 -6.22 28.17
N GLY A 108 4.69 -6.23 27.85
CA GLY A 108 3.59 -5.89 28.77
C GLY A 108 3.30 -4.40 28.90
N ASP A 109 4.13 -3.53 28.31
CA ASP A 109 3.88 -2.09 28.21
C ASP A 109 3.16 -1.76 26.89
N ALA A 110 1.94 -1.23 26.99
CA ALA A 110 1.14 -0.87 25.83
C ALA A 110 1.52 0.51 25.23
N THR A 111 2.50 1.20 25.81
CA THR A 111 2.96 2.50 25.31
C THR A 111 3.59 2.33 23.92
N PRO A 112 3.12 3.05 22.88
CA PRO A 112 3.67 2.94 21.54
C PRO A 112 5.09 3.52 21.46
N SER A 113 5.94 2.91 20.64
CA SER A 113 7.26 3.47 20.31
C SER A 113 7.17 4.67 19.36
N GLU A 114 8.27 5.42 19.22
CA GLU A 114 8.36 6.48 18.21
C GLU A 114 8.26 5.90 16.78
N GLU A 115 8.79 4.69 16.55
CA GLU A 115 8.62 3.98 15.28
C GLU A 115 7.15 3.68 14.98
N ASP A 116 6.37 3.25 15.98
CA ASP A 116 4.93 2.99 15.81
C ASP A 116 4.17 4.25 15.45
N ILE A 117 4.47 5.35 16.14
CA ILE A 117 3.84 6.66 15.88
C ILE A 117 4.20 7.13 14.46
N HIS A 118 5.46 7.01 14.05
CA HIS A 118 5.90 7.38 12.71
C HIS A 118 5.22 6.52 11.63
N ALA A 119 5.18 5.20 11.81
CA ALA A 119 4.52 4.29 10.89
C ALA A 119 3.01 4.57 10.79
N THR A 120 2.36 4.87 11.92
CA THR A 120 0.93 5.25 11.97
C THR A 120 0.66 6.49 11.11
N ARG A 121 1.47 7.54 11.26
CA ARG A 121 1.32 8.79 10.49
C ARG A 121 1.53 8.57 9.00
N MET A 122 2.53 7.76 8.62
CA MET A 122 2.78 7.40 7.24
C MET A 122 1.60 6.65 6.63
N LEU A 123 1.05 5.66 7.34
CA LEU A 123 -0.10 4.88 6.88
C LEU A 123 -1.37 5.73 6.78
N ASP A 124 -1.63 6.63 7.73
CA ASP A 124 -2.75 7.58 7.64
C ASP A 124 -2.63 8.48 6.40
N GLN A 125 -1.44 9.02 6.12
CA GLN A 125 -1.20 9.84 4.94
C GLN A 125 -1.45 9.06 3.63
N ILE A 126 -0.92 7.85 3.51
CA ILE A 126 -1.12 6.99 2.34
C ILE A 126 -2.61 6.61 2.19
N GLY A 127 -3.25 6.23 3.30
CA GLY A 127 -4.65 5.83 3.31
C GLY A 127 -5.59 6.93 2.84
N ARG A 128 -5.35 8.19 3.26
CA ARG A 128 -6.09 9.36 2.76
C ARG A 128 -5.93 9.53 1.25
N GLY A 129 -4.75 9.28 0.69
CA GLY A 129 -4.51 9.33 -0.75
C GLY A 129 -5.20 8.22 -1.54
N LEU A 130 -5.60 7.14 -0.88
CA LEU A 130 -6.26 5.97 -1.48
C LEU A 130 -7.75 5.86 -1.11
N ASP A 131 -8.32 6.86 -0.45
CA ASP A 131 -9.68 6.83 0.12
C ASP A 131 -9.94 5.64 1.09
N VAL A 132 -8.90 5.21 1.79
CA VAL A 132 -8.96 4.17 2.84
C VAL A 132 -8.58 4.78 4.18
N ARG A 133 -9.55 4.96 5.08
CA ARG A 133 -9.32 5.64 6.37
C ARG A 133 -8.59 4.75 7.36
N LEU A 134 -7.45 5.20 7.91
CA LEU A 134 -6.93 4.61 9.14
C LEU A 134 -7.82 5.07 10.31
N VAL A 135 -8.70 4.18 10.77
CA VAL A 135 -9.67 4.45 11.83
C VAL A 135 -8.98 4.56 13.17
N ASP A 136 -8.06 3.65 13.45
CA ASP A 136 -7.23 3.65 14.64
C ASP A 136 -6.00 2.75 14.47
N HIS A 137 -5.04 2.89 15.38
CA HIS A 137 -3.95 1.97 15.59
C HIS A 137 -3.86 1.64 17.08
N ILE A 138 -4.06 0.36 17.43
CA ILE A 138 -4.18 -0.12 18.80
C ILE A 138 -2.98 -1.01 19.15
N VAL A 139 -2.27 -0.64 20.21
CA VAL A 139 -1.25 -1.48 20.85
C VAL A 139 -1.93 -2.32 21.93
N VAL A 140 -1.70 -3.62 21.96
CA VAL A 140 -2.29 -4.53 22.96
C VAL A 140 -1.26 -5.28 23.76
N THR A 141 -1.58 -5.53 25.02
CA THR A 141 -0.81 -6.38 25.93
C THR A 141 -1.78 -7.38 26.59
N GLU A 142 -1.29 -8.26 27.46
CA GLU A 142 -2.13 -9.22 28.19
C GLU A 142 -3.29 -8.57 28.95
N THR A 143 -3.16 -7.30 29.33
CA THR A 143 -4.13 -6.64 30.22
C THR A 143 -4.62 -5.28 29.73
N HIS A 144 -3.90 -4.63 28.80
CA HIS A 144 -4.18 -3.27 28.40
C HIS A 144 -4.25 -3.13 26.87
N ALA A 145 -4.91 -2.06 26.43
CA ALA A 145 -4.93 -1.63 25.04
C ALA A 145 -4.73 -0.11 25.01
N HIS A 146 -3.81 0.36 24.17
CA HIS A 146 -3.48 1.77 23.98
C HIS A 146 -3.80 2.20 22.54
N HIS A 147 -4.43 3.35 22.37
CA HIS A 147 -4.84 3.88 21.08
C HIS A 147 -3.87 4.98 20.65
N ILE A 148 -3.33 4.91 19.43
CA ILE A 148 -2.37 5.90 18.92
C ILE A 148 -3.09 7.06 18.24
N VAL A 149 -4.14 6.77 17.45
CA VAL A 149 -4.92 7.79 16.76
C VAL A 149 -6.04 8.23 17.69
N ASN A 150 -5.77 9.25 18.52
CA ASN A 150 -6.81 9.86 19.35
C ASN A 150 -7.89 10.46 18.45
N GLY A 151 -9.03 9.80 18.39
CA GLY A 151 -10.16 10.17 17.53
C GLY A 151 -10.53 11.65 17.71
N ASP A 152 -10.39 12.41 16.63
CA ASP A 152 -10.99 13.73 16.47
C ASP A 152 -12.53 13.57 16.54
N ARG A 153 -13.06 13.65 17.76
CA ARG A 153 -14.49 13.72 18.04
C ARG A 153 -15.03 15.05 17.50
N GLY A 154 -15.37 15.11 16.22
CA GLY A 154 -16.09 16.26 15.67
C GLY A 154 -15.92 16.53 14.17
N GLY A 155 -15.01 15.84 13.48
CA GLY A 155 -14.79 16.02 12.05
C GLY A 155 -15.95 15.49 11.21
N ARG A 156 -16.91 16.38 10.93
CA ARG A 156 -17.94 16.28 9.88
C ARG A 156 -17.53 15.33 8.75
N ARG A 157 -18.36 14.32 8.45
CA ARG A 157 -18.31 13.48 7.24
C ARG A 157 -17.94 14.36 6.03
N GLN A 158 -16.65 14.42 5.71
CA GLN A 158 -16.24 14.76 4.36
C GLN A 158 -16.25 13.40 3.68
N ASN A 159 -17.32 13.13 2.93
CA ASN A 159 -17.19 12.17 1.83
C ASN A 159 -15.94 12.62 1.09
N PRO A 160 -14.86 11.82 1.02
CA PRO A 160 -13.83 12.07 0.05
C PRO A 160 -14.55 12.07 -1.28
N SER A 161 -14.55 13.27 -1.84
CA SER A 161 -15.12 13.63 -3.11
C SER A 161 -14.86 12.51 -4.11
N SER A 162 -15.92 12.09 -4.80
CA SER A 162 -15.82 11.62 -6.19
C SER A 162 -14.60 12.26 -6.85
N LEU A 163 -13.75 11.46 -7.49
CA LEU A 163 -12.64 11.90 -8.32
C LEU A 163 -13.14 12.80 -9.47
N THR A 164 -13.57 14.02 -9.15
CA THR A 164 -13.45 15.15 -10.05
C THR A 164 -11.97 15.49 -10.04
N LEU A 165 -11.29 15.17 -11.14
CA LEU A 165 -9.95 15.65 -11.45
C LEU A 165 -9.93 17.18 -11.28
N ARG A 166 -9.60 17.65 -10.07
CA ARG A 166 -9.22 19.04 -9.86
C ARG A 166 -7.78 19.16 -10.32
N THR A 167 -7.60 19.92 -11.40
CA THR A 167 -6.31 20.48 -11.77
C THR A 167 -5.69 21.12 -10.53
N PRO A 168 -4.46 20.76 -10.12
CA PRO A 168 -3.85 21.36 -8.94
C PRO A 168 -3.79 22.88 -9.13
N ALA A 169 -4.08 23.60 -8.04
CA ALA A 169 -4.07 25.04 -8.02
C ALA A 169 -2.64 25.54 -8.30
N ARG A 170 -2.43 26.09 -9.50
CA ARG A 170 -1.39 27.06 -9.89
C ARG A 170 -0.10 27.08 -9.04
N GLU A 171 0.57 25.95 -8.92
CA GLU A 171 2.04 25.97 -8.82
C GLU A 171 2.60 26.30 -10.20
N PRO A 172 3.72 27.02 -10.32
CA PRO A 172 4.33 27.27 -11.63
C PRO A 172 4.58 25.93 -12.34
N LEU A 173 3.96 25.72 -13.50
CA LEU A 173 4.05 24.47 -14.29
C LEU A 173 5.51 24.03 -14.56
N ALA A 174 6.45 24.97 -14.53
CA ALA A 174 7.88 24.71 -14.68
C ALA A 174 8.44 23.91 -13.49
N ASP A 175 8.10 24.30 -12.26
CA ASP A 175 8.62 23.70 -11.03
C ASP A 175 8.10 22.26 -10.85
N LEU A 176 6.83 22.02 -11.21
CA LEU A 176 6.21 20.70 -11.17
C LEU A 176 6.90 19.71 -12.13
N HIS A 177 7.23 20.15 -13.35
CA HIS A 177 7.87 19.30 -14.34
C HIS A 177 9.30 18.92 -13.94
N GLU A 178 10.05 19.86 -13.35
CA GLU A 178 11.42 19.62 -12.89
C GLU A 178 11.44 18.64 -11.72
N THR A 179 10.58 18.84 -10.71
CA THR A 179 10.41 17.90 -9.59
C THR A 179 9.96 16.52 -10.09
N ALA A 180 8.99 16.46 -11.00
CA ALA A 180 8.53 15.21 -11.59
C ALA A 180 9.65 14.45 -12.32
N LEU A 181 10.50 15.15 -13.09
CA LEU A 181 11.63 14.54 -13.77
C LEU A 181 12.67 13.99 -12.77
N ALA A 182 13.00 14.76 -11.73
CA ALA A 182 13.93 14.32 -10.68
C ALA A 182 13.43 13.03 -9.99
N ASN A 183 12.14 12.99 -9.62
CA ASN A 183 11.53 11.85 -8.97
C ASN A 183 11.43 10.62 -9.88
N ALA A 184 11.10 10.81 -11.16
CA ALA A 184 11.10 9.74 -12.14
C ALA A 184 12.48 9.09 -12.30
N ARG A 185 13.56 9.88 -12.29
CA ARG A 185 14.95 9.37 -12.35
C ARG A 185 15.32 8.56 -11.11
N ILE A 186 14.92 9.01 -9.91
CA ILE A 186 15.14 8.26 -8.67
C ILE A 186 14.43 6.92 -8.73
N ALA A 187 13.17 6.89 -9.18
CA ALA A 187 12.40 5.67 -9.35
C ALA A 187 13.06 4.70 -10.36
N ALA A 188 13.52 5.21 -11.50
CA ALA A 188 14.25 4.42 -12.50
C ALA A 188 15.56 3.85 -11.94
N ARG A 189 16.33 4.64 -11.20
CA ARG A 189 17.61 4.20 -10.59
C ARG A 189 17.40 3.13 -9.52
N ARG A 190 16.45 3.32 -8.60
CA ARG A 190 16.10 2.33 -7.57
C ARG A 190 15.68 1.00 -8.21
N ARG A 191 15.02 1.03 -9.37
CA ARG A 191 14.68 -0.17 -10.14
C ARG A 191 15.90 -0.86 -10.76
N LEU A 192 16.77 -0.12 -11.44
CA LEU A 192 17.98 -0.70 -12.06
C LEU A 192 18.86 -1.40 -11.01
N LEU A 193 19.02 -0.78 -9.83
CA LEU A 193 19.75 -1.38 -8.71
C LEU A 193 19.11 -2.68 -8.23
N ARG A 194 17.78 -2.75 -8.12
CA ARG A 194 17.07 -4.00 -7.77
C ARG A 194 17.34 -5.11 -8.77
N GLN A 195 17.33 -4.81 -10.07
CA GLN A 195 17.65 -5.79 -11.12
C GLN A 195 19.09 -6.28 -11.02
N GLN A 196 20.05 -5.38 -10.79
CA GLN A 196 21.47 -5.74 -10.66
C GLN A 196 21.77 -6.56 -9.40
N LEU A 197 21.09 -6.27 -8.29
CA LEU A 197 21.32 -6.96 -7.02
C LEU A 197 20.80 -8.40 -7.02
N PHE A 198 19.64 -8.64 -7.65
CA PHE A 198 18.95 -9.93 -7.56
C PHE A 198 18.96 -10.75 -8.87
N GLY A 199 19.39 -10.17 -10.00
CA GLY A 199 19.60 -10.90 -11.26
C GLY A 199 18.34 -11.49 -11.91
N ALA A 200 17.14 -11.17 -11.43
CA ALA A 200 15.86 -11.72 -11.90
C ALA A 200 14.89 -10.58 -12.28
N PRO A 201 15.03 -9.97 -13.48
CA PRO A 201 14.27 -8.79 -13.87
C PRO A 201 12.76 -9.05 -13.94
N GLU A 202 12.33 -10.25 -14.31
CA GLU A 202 10.92 -10.67 -14.32
C GLU A 202 10.27 -10.74 -12.93
N LEU A 203 11.03 -10.85 -11.84
CA LEU A 203 10.48 -10.98 -10.49
C LEU A 203 10.17 -9.64 -9.81
N PHE A 204 10.78 -8.55 -10.27
CA PHE A 204 10.82 -7.28 -9.51
C PHE A 204 10.31 -6.05 -10.28
N GLY A 205 9.56 -6.24 -11.37
CA GLY A 205 9.11 -5.18 -12.25
C GLY A 205 7.74 -5.40 -12.89
N ASP A 206 7.09 -4.30 -13.30
CA ASP A 206 5.97 -4.31 -14.25
C ASP A 206 6.46 -3.74 -15.59
N PRO A 207 6.73 -4.60 -16.58
CA PRO A 207 7.21 -4.21 -17.91
C PRO A 207 6.50 -3.01 -18.57
N SER A 208 5.19 -2.86 -18.35
CA SER A 208 4.43 -1.77 -18.93
C SER A 208 4.71 -0.45 -18.21
N TRP A 209 4.73 -0.50 -16.88
CA TRP A 209 5.08 0.65 -16.07
C TRP A 209 6.51 1.13 -16.34
N GLU A 210 7.42 0.18 -16.53
CA GLU A 210 8.81 0.44 -16.87
C GLU A 210 8.99 1.24 -18.17
N MET A 211 8.23 0.88 -19.20
CA MET A 211 8.17 1.63 -20.45
C MET A 211 7.62 3.04 -20.24
N LEU A 212 6.64 3.23 -19.35
CA LEU A 212 6.05 4.54 -19.07
C LEU A 212 7.04 5.46 -18.35
N ILE A 213 7.81 4.95 -17.38
CA ILE A 213 8.86 5.73 -16.71
C ILE A 213 9.93 6.18 -17.71
N ASP A 214 10.43 5.24 -18.51
CA ASP A 214 11.50 5.52 -19.48
C ASP A 214 11.05 6.54 -20.53
N LEU A 215 9.83 6.36 -21.04
CA LEU A 215 9.24 7.27 -22.02
C LEU A 215 8.95 8.66 -21.42
N PHE A 216 8.51 8.72 -20.17
CA PHE A 216 8.30 9.97 -19.45
C PHE A 216 9.60 10.77 -19.32
N ILE A 217 10.69 10.12 -18.87
CA ILE A 217 12.00 10.76 -18.71
C ILE A 217 12.49 11.32 -20.06
N HIS A 218 12.44 10.51 -21.12
CA HIS A 218 12.88 10.96 -22.44
C HIS A 218 12.04 12.11 -22.98
N GLN A 219 10.72 12.03 -22.86
CA GLN A 219 9.84 13.09 -23.34
C GLN A 219 9.97 14.38 -22.51
N ALA A 220 10.24 14.29 -21.19
CA ALA A 220 10.56 15.42 -20.33
C ALA A 220 11.89 16.09 -20.70
N GLU A 221 12.85 15.31 -21.18
CA GLU A 221 14.12 15.80 -21.73
C GLU A 221 14.01 16.32 -23.18
N GLY A 222 12.81 16.31 -23.77
CA GLY A 222 12.58 16.71 -25.15
C GLY A 222 13.15 15.73 -26.19
N LYS A 223 13.42 14.49 -25.80
CA LYS A 223 13.96 13.43 -26.65
C LYS A 223 12.84 12.52 -27.16
N ASP A 224 12.97 12.09 -28.40
CA ASP A 224 12.09 11.09 -28.99
C ASP A 224 12.66 9.69 -28.80
N LEU A 225 11.76 8.73 -28.53
CA LEU A 225 12.13 7.33 -28.34
C LEU A 225 11.53 6.46 -29.44
N SER A 226 12.36 5.59 -30.03
CA SER A 226 11.87 4.59 -30.97
C SER A 226 11.25 3.40 -30.21
N ILE A 227 10.33 2.68 -30.85
CA ILE A 227 9.72 1.47 -30.26
C ILE A 227 10.79 0.44 -29.87
N THR A 228 11.79 0.24 -30.73
CA THR A 228 12.88 -0.71 -30.46
C THR A 228 13.66 -0.31 -29.22
N ALA A 229 13.99 0.98 -29.09
CA ALA A 229 14.68 1.49 -27.91
C ALA A 229 13.86 1.30 -26.62
N LEU A 230 12.53 1.52 -26.69
CA LEU A 230 11.63 1.35 -25.55
C LEU A 230 11.61 -0.09 -25.02
N CYS A 231 11.83 -1.07 -25.91
CA CYS A 231 11.74 -2.49 -25.55
C CYS A 231 13.03 -3.05 -24.91
N ILE A 232 14.19 -2.40 -25.10
CA ILE A 232 15.49 -2.92 -24.62
C ILE A 232 15.54 -3.02 -23.08
N PRO A 233 15.15 -1.99 -22.31
CA PRO A 233 15.35 -1.99 -20.85
C PRO A 233 14.37 -2.89 -20.08
N VAL A 234 13.41 -3.52 -20.77
CA VAL A 234 12.29 -4.22 -20.16
C VAL A 234 12.62 -5.69 -19.87
N GLY A 235 13.75 -6.20 -20.38
CA GLY A 235 14.21 -7.57 -20.12
C GLY A 235 13.33 -8.67 -20.73
N LEU A 236 12.39 -8.31 -21.62
CA LEU A 236 11.50 -9.23 -22.30
C LEU A 236 11.96 -9.54 -23.73
N PRO A 237 11.57 -10.71 -24.30
CA PRO A 237 11.67 -10.93 -25.73
C PRO A 237 10.98 -9.82 -26.52
N LEU A 238 11.57 -9.39 -27.65
CA LEU A 238 11.08 -8.25 -28.44
C LEU A 238 9.61 -8.42 -28.87
N SER A 239 9.18 -9.62 -29.24
CA SER A 239 7.78 -9.90 -29.61
C SER A 239 6.80 -9.66 -28.44
N SER A 240 7.18 -10.03 -27.22
CA SER A 240 6.40 -9.77 -26.00
C SER A 240 6.34 -8.29 -25.67
N ALA A 241 7.47 -7.58 -25.79
CA ALA A 241 7.54 -6.14 -25.56
C ALA A 241 6.69 -5.36 -26.58
N LEU A 242 6.75 -5.73 -27.86
CA LEU A 242 5.92 -5.13 -28.91
C LEU A 242 4.41 -5.33 -28.66
N ARG A 243 4.01 -6.49 -28.13
CA ARG A 243 2.62 -6.76 -27.75
C ARG A 243 2.16 -5.87 -26.59
N LEU A 244 3.04 -5.58 -25.63
CA LEU A 244 2.73 -4.63 -24.55
C LEU A 244 2.59 -3.21 -25.09
N VAL A 245 3.52 -2.77 -25.95
CA VAL A 245 3.42 -1.46 -26.62
C VAL A 245 2.10 -1.35 -27.37
N GLN A 246 1.68 -2.40 -28.09
CA GLN A 246 0.38 -2.40 -28.77
C GLN A 246 -0.78 -2.26 -27.80
N LYS A 247 -0.83 -3.04 -26.71
CA LYS A 247 -1.88 -2.92 -25.69
C LYS A 247 -1.95 -1.52 -25.08
N LEU A 248 -0.79 -0.89 -24.84
CA LEU A 248 -0.72 0.47 -24.30
C LEU A 248 -1.19 1.52 -25.32
N CYS A 249 -0.95 1.31 -26.62
CA CYS A 249 -1.54 2.14 -27.66
C CYS A 249 -3.06 1.96 -27.75
N ASP A 250 -3.54 0.72 -27.72
CA ASP A 250 -4.98 0.40 -27.81
C ASP A 250 -5.76 0.99 -26.61
N ALA A 251 -5.13 1.05 -25.44
CA ALA A 251 -5.66 1.68 -24.24
C ALA A 251 -5.58 3.22 -24.23
N GLY A 252 -5.06 3.85 -25.29
CA GLY A 252 -4.90 5.31 -25.37
C GLY A 252 -3.85 5.86 -24.39
N ILE A 253 -2.95 5.03 -23.88
CA ILE A 253 -1.87 5.45 -22.98
C ILE A 253 -0.69 6.00 -23.77
N LEU A 254 -0.37 5.31 -24.88
CA LEU A 254 0.70 5.66 -25.80
C LEU A 254 0.13 6.02 -27.17
N ARG A 255 0.90 6.81 -27.92
CA ARG A 255 0.65 7.04 -29.35
C ARG A 255 1.90 6.76 -30.16
N ARG A 256 1.70 6.12 -31.30
CA ARG A 256 2.75 5.84 -32.29
C ARG A 256 2.75 6.95 -33.35
N LEU A 257 3.91 7.52 -33.60
CA LEU A 257 4.15 8.55 -34.61
C LEU A 257 5.16 8.00 -35.64
N ARG A 258 5.04 8.44 -36.89
CA ARG A 258 6.10 8.20 -37.87
C ARG A 258 7.26 9.14 -37.57
N ASP A 259 8.47 8.63 -37.61
CA ASP A 259 9.67 9.45 -37.47
C ASP A 259 9.76 10.39 -38.69
N PRO A 260 9.85 11.72 -38.48
CA PRO A 260 9.89 12.70 -39.56
C PRO A 260 11.22 12.69 -40.33
N ILE A 261 12.28 12.10 -39.77
CA ILE A 261 13.62 12.04 -40.38
C ILE A 261 13.81 10.70 -41.11
N ASP A 262 13.31 9.60 -40.53
CA ASP A 262 13.37 8.26 -41.13
C ASP A 262 11.99 7.60 -41.09
N GLY A 263 11.22 7.69 -42.18
CA GLY A 263 9.87 7.13 -42.26
C GLY A 263 9.74 5.62 -42.04
N ARG A 264 10.87 4.89 -41.93
CA ARG A 264 10.90 3.46 -41.54
C ARG A 264 10.90 3.26 -40.02
N ARG A 265 11.18 4.32 -39.25
CA ARG A 265 11.17 4.33 -37.78
C ARG A 265 9.84 4.85 -37.27
N SER A 266 9.40 4.24 -36.19
CA SER A 266 8.24 4.69 -35.44
C SER A 266 8.69 5.23 -34.10
N ILE A 267 8.33 6.48 -33.83
CA ILE A 267 8.49 7.13 -32.54
C ILE A 267 7.28 6.77 -31.68
N ILE A 268 7.51 6.56 -30.39
CA ILE A 268 6.45 6.37 -29.40
C ILE A 268 6.43 7.59 -28.49
N ARG A 269 5.24 8.06 -28.11
CA ARG A 269 5.06 9.16 -27.16
C ARG A 269 3.92 8.87 -26.19
N LEU A 270 3.97 9.50 -25.02
CA LEU A 270 2.83 9.51 -24.11
C LEU A 270 1.68 10.29 -24.74
N GLU A 271 0.47 9.77 -24.56
CA GLU A 271 -0.76 10.52 -24.87
C GLU A 271 -0.88 11.72 -23.89
N PRO A 272 -1.37 12.90 -24.31
CA PRO A 272 -1.41 14.10 -23.47
C PRO A 272 -2.01 13.93 -22.07
N ALA A 273 -3.11 13.18 -21.91
CA ALA A 273 -3.71 12.92 -20.61
C ALA A 273 -2.83 11.99 -19.78
N SER A 274 -2.20 10.99 -20.39
CA SER A 274 -1.24 10.10 -19.72
C SER A 274 0.01 10.85 -19.26
N TRP A 275 0.53 11.76 -20.10
CA TRP A 275 1.60 12.68 -19.75
C TRP A 275 1.24 13.50 -18.51
N HIS A 276 0.07 14.15 -18.52
CA HIS A 276 -0.37 14.99 -17.42
C HIS A 276 -0.53 14.21 -16.11
N ARG A 277 -1.08 12.99 -16.17
CA ARG A 277 -1.18 12.09 -15.02
C ARG A 277 0.18 11.69 -14.47
N LEU A 278 1.16 11.40 -15.34
CA LEU A 278 2.52 11.08 -14.90
C LEU A 278 3.25 12.28 -14.30
N CYS A 279 3.06 13.49 -14.86
CA CYS A 279 3.57 14.72 -14.24
C CYS A 279 3.02 14.90 -12.82
N ALA A 280 1.71 14.72 -12.62
CA ALA A 280 1.10 14.81 -11.31
C ALA A 280 1.59 13.70 -10.36
N TYR A 281 1.68 12.47 -10.85
CA TYR A 281 2.16 11.32 -10.08
C TYR A 281 3.60 11.51 -9.58
N PHE A 282 4.53 11.87 -10.47
CA PHE A 282 5.92 12.09 -10.07
C PHE A 282 6.11 13.42 -9.35
N GLY A 283 5.28 14.42 -9.61
CA GLY A 283 5.32 15.71 -8.92
C GLY A 283 4.81 15.65 -7.48
N ALA A 284 3.88 14.74 -7.18
CA ALA A 284 3.34 14.55 -5.83
C ALA A 284 4.17 13.59 -4.94
N GLY A 285 5.20 12.95 -5.50
CA GLY A 285 6.05 12.03 -4.76
C GLY A 285 7.07 12.76 -3.88
N ASP A 286 6.91 12.69 -2.56
CA ASP A 286 8.01 12.98 -1.63
C ASP A 286 9.01 11.80 -1.66
N VAL A 287 10.31 12.11 -1.80
CA VAL A 287 11.43 11.16 -2.00
C VAL A 287 11.65 10.19 -0.83
#